data_AF-A0A1Q8TQH8-F1
#
_entry.id   AF-A0A1Q8TQH8-F1
#
_cell.length_a   1.000
_cell.length_b   1.000
_cell.length_c   1.000
_cell.angle_alpha   90.00
_cell.angle_beta   90.00
_cell.angle_gamma   90.00
#
_symmetry.space_group_name_H-M   'P 1'
#
loop_
_entity.id
_entity.type
_entity.pdbx_description
1 polymer ?
#
loop_
_entity_poly.entity_id
_entity_poly.type
_entity_poly.pdbx_seq_one_letter_code
_entity_poly.pdbx_strand_id
1 'polypeptide(L)'
;MVERRTVLSAGLYAAALWTVGTTQAMAGGRGRRLAETDLPVAHRLFAAGRYDRLHQTLPGLMARASESERTGPAGASRAAGVWVLVSQLAVKEGEVDTAAAFAARAGTAARRSGRPLLLAAAARAAATPLRRTGRADRALQMLEEAHDELDADPRPSEGVLDAVGMVALTAAYTAAQARIPSAAE
;
A
#
# COMPACT_ATOMS: atom_id res chain seq x y z
N MET A 1 3.28 -33.98 -17.10
CA MET A 1 3.68 -32.72 -17.76
C MET A 1 2.38 -31.98 -18.06
N VAL A 2 1.97 -31.07 -17.18
CA VAL A 2 0.65 -30.40 -17.27
C VAL A 2 0.83 -29.01 -17.85
N GLU A 3 0.13 -28.76 -18.94
CA GLU A 3 0.20 -27.59 -19.79
C GLU A 3 -0.44 -26.37 -19.11
N ARG A 4 0.37 -25.33 -18.87
CA ARG A 4 -0.07 -24.02 -18.34
C ARG A 4 -0.33 -23.05 -19.50
N ARG A 5 -1.51 -23.13 -20.10
CA ARG A 5 -2.11 -22.07 -20.94
C ARG A 5 -3.61 -22.16 -20.61
N THR A 6 -4.29 -21.18 -20.02
CA THR A 6 -4.60 -19.88 -20.61
C THR A 6 -5.46 -19.12 -19.60
N VAL A 7 -4.97 -18.04 -18.98
CA VAL A 7 -5.81 -16.95 -18.44
C VAL A 7 -5.05 -15.64 -18.62
N LEU A 8 -4.89 -15.24 -19.88
CA LEU A 8 -4.34 -13.95 -20.31
C LEU A 8 -5.38 -13.28 -21.18
N SER A 9 -6.42 -12.72 -20.56
CA SER A 9 -7.38 -11.85 -21.25
C SER A 9 -7.99 -10.75 -20.37
N ALA A 10 -7.57 -10.62 -19.11
CA ALA A 10 -8.06 -9.54 -18.24
C ALA A 10 -7.19 -8.25 -18.26
N GLY A 11 -6.03 -8.26 -18.93
CA GLY A 11 -5.03 -7.19 -18.83
C GLY A 11 -5.28 -5.93 -19.65
N LEU A 12 -6.26 -5.91 -20.57
CA LEU A 12 -6.45 -4.78 -21.49
C LEU A 12 -7.41 -3.69 -21.00
N TYR A 13 -8.13 -3.91 -19.89
CA TYR A 13 -9.02 -2.89 -19.32
C TYR A 13 -8.42 -2.11 -18.13
N ALA A 14 -7.29 -2.54 -17.55
CA ALA A 14 -6.73 -1.92 -16.36
C ALA A 14 -5.93 -0.62 -16.63
N ALA A 15 -5.25 -0.53 -17.77
CA ALA A 15 -4.37 0.62 -18.07
C ALA A 15 -5.12 1.97 -18.19
N ALA A 16 -6.41 1.96 -18.56
CA ALA A 16 -7.22 3.18 -18.68
C ALA A 16 -7.63 3.75 -17.31
N LEU A 17 -7.71 2.93 -16.25
CA LEU A 17 -8.16 3.39 -14.93
C LEU A 17 -7.10 4.18 -14.17
N TRP A 18 -5.83 3.98 -14.52
CA TRP A 18 -4.71 4.67 -13.89
C TRP A 18 -4.29 5.95 -14.64
N THR A 19 -4.70 6.07 -15.92
CA THR A 19 -4.29 7.17 -16.81
C THR A 19 -5.42 8.17 -17.15
N VAL A 20 -6.69 7.84 -16.88
CA VAL A 20 -7.79 8.79 -17.10
C VAL A 20 -7.89 9.79 -15.94
N GLY A 21 -7.29 10.95 -16.19
CA GLY A 21 -8.08 12.17 -16.31
C GLY A 21 -8.87 12.58 -15.07
N THR A 22 -8.23 13.46 -14.31
CA THR A 22 -8.72 14.48 -13.38
C THR A 22 -9.96 15.31 -13.81
N THR A 23 -10.75 14.90 -14.80
CA THR A 23 -11.69 15.82 -15.49
C THR A 23 -13.17 15.64 -15.13
N GLN A 24 -13.61 14.57 -14.45
CA GLN A 24 -15.06 14.37 -14.19
C GLN A 24 -15.49 14.36 -12.71
N ALA A 25 -14.58 14.61 -11.77
CA ALA A 25 -14.91 14.76 -10.33
C ALA A 25 -15.02 16.22 -9.86
N MET A 26 -15.09 17.19 -10.77
CA MET A 26 -15.10 18.63 -10.44
C MET A 26 -16.50 19.21 -10.13
N ALA A 27 -17.56 18.39 -10.11
CA ALA A 27 -18.93 18.88 -9.97
C ALA A 27 -19.60 18.68 -8.59
N GLY A 28 -18.94 18.09 -7.58
CA GLY A 28 -19.66 17.75 -6.33
C GLY A 28 -18.90 17.75 -4.99
N GLY A 29 -17.64 18.18 -4.92
CA GLY A 29 -16.88 17.99 -3.67
C GLY A 29 -15.63 18.84 -3.50
N ARG A 30 -15.68 20.13 -3.79
CA ARG A 30 -14.62 21.04 -3.28
C ARG A 30 -14.74 21.08 -1.75
N GLY A 31 -13.74 20.54 -1.06
CA GLY A 31 -13.52 20.77 0.39
C GLY A 31 -13.80 19.62 1.36
N ARG A 32 -14.22 18.43 0.91
CA ARG A 32 -14.51 17.33 1.85
C ARG A 32 -13.23 16.53 2.13
N ARG A 33 -12.67 16.69 3.32
CA ARG A 33 -11.52 15.90 3.83
C ARG A 33 -11.89 14.42 3.96
N LEU A 34 -10.89 13.54 4.02
CA LEU A 34 -11.12 12.11 4.29
C LEU A 34 -11.83 11.96 5.63
N ALA A 35 -12.98 11.30 5.64
CA ALA A 35 -13.64 10.91 6.88
C ALA A 35 -12.93 9.67 7.47
N GLU A 36 -12.98 9.53 8.80
CA GLU A 36 -12.35 8.38 9.49
C GLU A 36 -12.93 7.03 9.04
N THR A 37 -14.19 7.02 8.62
CA THR A 37 -14.90 5.82 8.15
C THR A 37 -14.59 5.44 6.71
N ASP A 38 -14.05 6.36 5.90
CA ASP A 38 -13.85 6.14 4.46
C ASP A 38 -12.87 4.99 4.19
N LEU A 39 -11.74 4.98 4.90
CA LEU A 39 -10.68 3.98 4.71
C LEU A 39 -11.11 2.58 5.19
N PRO A 40 -11.72 2.39 6.38
CA PRO A 40 -12.26 1.10 6.80
C PRO A 40 -13.30 0.51 5.83
N VAL A 41 -14.16 1.35 5.22
CA VAL A 41 -15.11 0.88 4.19
C VAL A 41 -14.38 0.37 2.96
N ALA A 42 -13.41 1.14 2.45
CA ALA A 42 -12.63 0.74 1.28
C ALA A 42 -11.80 -0.53 1.53
N HIS A 43 -11.22 -0.68 2.72
CA HIS A 43 -10.52 -1.90 3.13
C HIS A 43 -11.45 -3.12 3.16
N ARG A 44 -12.69 -2.98 3.64
CA ARG A 44 -13.66 -4.08 3.62
C ARG A 44 -14.01 -4.51 2.20
N LEU A 45 -14.14 -3.58 1.26
CA LEU A 45 -14.35 -3.91 -0.15
C LEU A 45 -13.16 -4.69 -0.73
N PHE A 46 -11.95 -4.25 -0.45
CA PHE A 46 -10.72 -4.91 -0.89
C PHE A 46 -10.59 -6.33 -0.31
N ALA A 47 -10.79 -6.48 1.00
CA ALA A 47 -10.72 -7.76 1.69
C ALA A 47 -11.79 -8.75 1.19
N ALA A 48 -12.98 -8.26 0.84
CA ALA A 48 -14.06 -9.06 0.29
C ALA A 48 -13.93 -9.32 -1.23
N GLY A 49 -12.84 -8.88 -1.88
CA GLY A 49 -12.63 -9.04 -3.32
C GLY A 49 -13.64 -8.26 -4.19
N ARG A 50 -14.33 -7.27 -3.63
CA ARG A 50 -15.34 -6.44 -4.34
C ARG A 50 -14.65 -5.34 -5.15
N TYR A 51 -13.73 -5.70 -6.03
CA TYR A 51 -12.87 -4.75 -6.73
C TYR A 51 -13.65 -3.78 -7.63
N ASP A 52 -14.74 -4.20 -8.27
CA ASP A 52 -15.57 -3.29 -9.08
C ASP A 52 -16.13 -2.11 -8.26
N ARG A 53 -16.61 -2.41 -7.04
CA ARG A 53 -17.10 -1.36 -6.12
C ARG A 53 -15.96 -0.50 -5.60
N LEU A 54 -14.81 -1.12 -5.33
CA LEU A 54 -13.63 -0.38 -4.91
C LEU A 54 -13.21 0.63 -5.98
N HIS A 55 -13.12 0.22 -7.25
CA HIS A 55 -12.83 1.09 -8.39
C HIS A 55 -13.77 2.28 -8.51
N GLN A 56 -15.07 2.09 -8.28
CA GLN A 56 -16.03 3.20 -8.33
C GLN A 56 -15.77 4.24 -7.23
N THR A 57 -15.31 3.80 -6.05
CA THR A 57 -15.09 4.68 -4.90
C THR A 57 -13.70 5.30 -4.84
N LEU A 58 -12.70 4.64 -5.43
CA LEU A 58 -11.28 4.95 -5.24
C LEU A 58 -10.88 6.34 -5.76
N PRO A 59 -11.32 6.81 -6.96
CA PRO A 59 -10.92 8.12 -7.46
C PRO A 59 -11.31 9.26 -6.51
N GLY A 60 -12.52 9.20 -5.95
CA GLY A 60 -12.97 10.17 -4.97
C GLY A 60 -12.17 10.10 -3.67
N LEU A 61 -11.82 8.89 -3.22
CA LEU A 61 -10.99 8.69 -2.03
C LEU A 61 -9.57 9.23 -2.22
N MET A 62 -8.96 9.00 -3.38
CA MET A 62 -7.62 9.49 -3.73
C MET A 62 -7.58 11.02 -3.81
N ALA A 63 -8.61 11.66 -4.36
CA ALA A 63 -8.72 13.12 -4.38
C ALA A 63 -8.75 13.69 -2.95
N ARG A 64 -9.59 13.12 -2.06
CA ARG A 64 -9.66 13.53 -0.64
C ARG A 64 -8.36 13.25 0.11
N ALA A 65 -7.66 12.16 -0.22
CA ALA A 65 -6.40 11.79 0.41
C ALA A 65 -5.31 12.82 0.06
N SER A 66 -5.24 13.22 -1.19
CA SER A 66 -4.31 14.24 -1.67
C SER A 66 -4.55 15.61 -1.03
N GLU A 67 -5.81 15.97 -0.78
CA GLU A 67 -6.15 17.18 -0.02
C GLU A 67 -5.73 17.05 1.45
N SER A 68 -6.10 15.93 2.09
CA SER A 68 -5.81 15.70 3.51
C SER A 68 -4.31 15.65 3.80
N GLU A 69 -3.52 15.08 2.89
CA GLU A 69 -2.05 14.98 3.01
C GLU A 69 -1.36 16.35 3.18
N ARG A 70 -1.98 17.44 2.71
CA ARG A 70 -1.47 18.81 2.83
C ARG A 70 -1.79 19.48 4.18
N THR A 71 -2.69 18.92 4.99
CA THR A 71 -3.20 19.58 6.20
C THR A 71 -2.39 19.27 7.48
N GLY A 72 -1.31 18.50 7.38
CA GLY A 72 -0.45 18.13 8.52
C GLY A 72 -0.42 16.63 8.84
N PRO A 73 0.21 16.21 9.96
CA PRO A 73 0.48 14.80 10.27
C PRO A 73 -0.76 13.90 10.35
N ALA A 74 -1.86 14.41 10.92
CA ALA A 74 -3.13 13.67 10.99
C ALA A 74 -3.74 13.44 9.60
N GLY A 75 -3.59 14.42 8.70
CA GLY A 75 -4.03 14.30 7.32
C GLY A 75 -3.15 13.36 6.49
N ALA A 76 -1.83 13.43 6.69
CA ALA A 76 -0.86 12.49 6.12
C ALA A 76 -1.11 11.05 6.59
N SER A 77 -1.49 10.85 7.85
CA SER A 77 -1.87 9.53 8.39
C SER A 77 -2.99 8.89 7.58
N ARG A 78 -4.09 9.64 7.36
CA ARG A 78 -5.24 9.16 6.60
C ARG A 78 -4.89 8.90 5.14
N ALA A 79 -4.08 9.77 4.54
CA ALA A 79 -3.63 9.62 3.17
C ALA A 79 -2.75 8.37 2.97
N ALA A 80 -1.83 8.09 3.90
CA ALA A 80 -0.94 6.94 3.84
C ALA A 80 -1.71 5.62 3.71
N GLY A 81 -2.77 5.42 4.50
CA GLY A 81 -3.61 4.22 4.41
C GLY A 81 -4.32 4.08 3.07
N VAL A 82 -4.77 5.18 2.46
CA VAL A 82 -5.35 5.16 1.11
C VAL A 82 -4.29 4.77 0.08
N TRP A 83 -3.07 5.32 0.15
CA TRP A 83 -2.00 4.99 -0.78
C TRP A 83 -1.52 3.54 -0.66
N VAL A 84 -1.50 2.98 0.56
CA VAL A 84 -1.30 1.54 0.77
C VAL A 84 -2.36 0.72 0.03
N LEU A 85 -3.64 1.06 0.21
CA LEU A 85 -4.74 0.34 -0.42
C LEU A 85 -4.67 0.39 -1.96
N VAL A 86 -4.38 1.55 -2.51
CA VAL A 86 -4.21 1.76 -3.95
C VAL A 86 -3.05 0.93 -4.49
N SER A 87 -1.90 0.92 -3.80
CA SER A 87 -0.75 0.10 -4.17
C SER A 87 -1.09 -1.40 -4.17
N GLN A 88 -1.78 -1.88 -3.14
CA GLN A 88 -2.18 -3.29 -3.03
C GLN A 88 -3.17 -3.69 -4.14
N LEU A 89 -4.08 -2.81 -4.53
CA LEU A 89 -4.98 -3.04 -5.67
C LEU A 89 -4.20 -3.13 -6.99
N ALA A 90 -3.29 -2.20 -7.25
CA ALA A 90 -2.44 -2.22 -8.44
C ALA A 90 -1.61 -3.51 -8.55
N VAL A 91 -1.11 -4.07 -7.44
CA VAL A 91 -0.45 -5.39 -7.44
C VAL A 91 -1.39 -6.51 -7.91
N LYS A 92 -2.67 -6.47 -7.50
CA LYS A 92 -3.69 -7.47 -7.90
C LYS A 92 -4.03 -7.37 -9.37
N GLU A 93 -3.94 -6.18 -9.96
CA GLU A 93 -4.17 -5.93 -11.38
C GLU A 93 -2.96 -6.20 -12.26
N GLY A 94 -1.78 -6.42 -11.66
CA GLY A 94 -0.54 -6.62 -12.40
C GLY A 94 0.18 -5.32 -12.76
N GLU A 95 -0.31 -4.17 -12.30
CA GLU A 95 0.24 -2.84 -12.55
C GLU A 95 1.39 -2.54 -11.57
N VAL A 96 2.54 -3.20 -11.78
CA VAL A 96 3.68 -3.20 -10.85
C VAL A 96 4.27 -1.81 -10.63
N ASP A 97 4.42 -1.00 -11.68
CA ASP A 97 5.00 0.35 -11.59
C ASP A 97 4.07 1.30 -10.83
N THR A 98 2.76 1.22 -11.11
CA THR A 98 1.72 1.94 -10.38
C THR A 98 1.73 1.56 -8.90
N ALA A 99 1.83 0.27 -8.61
CA ALA A 99 1.93 -0.22 -7.23
C ALA A 99 3.17 0.34 -6.52
N ALA A 100 4.32 0.39 -7.19
CA ALA A 100 5.55 0.95 -6.65
C ALA A 100 5.41 2.46 -6.34
N ALA A 101 4.84 3.23 -7.27
CA ALA A 101 4.63 4.67 -7.11
C ALA A 101 3.73 4.99 -5.91
N PHE A 102 2.61 4.28 -5.76
CA PHE A 102 1.71 4.49 -4.62
C PHE A 102 2.27 3.97 -3.31
N ALA A 103 3.06 2.89 -3.31
CA ALA A 103 3.77 2.45 -2.11
C ALA A 103 4.81 3.48 -1.64
N ALA A 104 5.56 4.08 -2.57
CA ALA A 104 6.51 5.15 -2.26
C ALA A 104 5.79 6.37 -1.68
N ARG A 105 4.67 6.78 -2.28
CA ARG A 105 3.83 7.87 -1.75
C ARG A 105 3.27 7.54 -0.36
N ALA A 106 2.84 6.30 -0.13
CA ALA A 106 2.40 5.83 1.16
C ALA A 106 3.50 5.96 2.22
N GLY A 107 4.73 5.55 1.90
CA GLY A 107 5.89 5.67 2.80
C GLY A 107 6.22 7.12 3.16
N THR A 108 6.18 8.03 2.18
CA THR A 108 6.36 9.47 2.43
C THR A 108 5.29 10.04 3.34
N ALA A 109 4.01 9.71 3.10
CA ALA A 109 2.90 10.14 3.95
C ALA A 109 2.98 9.52 5.36
N ALA A 110 3.38 8.25 5.46
CA ALA A 110 3.57 7.54 6.73
C ALA A 110 4.69 8.18 7.57
N ARG A 111 5.85 8.46 7.00
CA ARG A 111 6.93 9.19 7.70
C ARG A 111 6.47 10.56 8.18
N ARG A 112 5.78 11.33 7.32
CA ARG A 112 5.20 12.64 7.71
C ARG A 112 4.15 12.54 8.81
N SER A 113 3.53 11.38 8.99
CA SER A 113 2.54 11.15 10.04
C SER A 113 3.16 10.86 11.41
N GLY A 114 4.41 10.37 11.45
CA GLY A 114 5.05 9.91 12.68
C GLY A 114 4.39 8.68 13.31
N ARG A 115 3.69 7.86 12.52
CA ARG A 115 2.99 6.65 13.01
C ARG A 115 3.68 5.38 12.52
N PRO A 116 4.41 4.64 13.39
CA PRO A 116 5.14 3.42 13.00
C PRO A 116 4.28 2.36 12.31
N LEU A 117 3.04 2.14 12.77
CA LEU A 117 2.11 1.19 12.14
C LEU A 117 1.83 1.51 10.65
N LEU A 118 1.78 2.79 10.28
CA LEU A 118 1.56 3.19 8.89
C LEU A 118 2.83 3.03 8.05
N LEU A 119 4.01 3.23 8.66
CA LEU A 119 5.28 2.98 8.00
C LEU A 119 5.45 1.49 7.68
N ALA A 120 5.13 0.62 8.64
CA ALA A 120 5.10 -0.83 8.45
C ALA A 120 4.12 -1.27 7.36
N ALA A 121 2.91 -0.72 7.35
CA ALA A 121 1.94 -1.00 6.29
C ALA A 121 2.45 -0.58 4.90
N ALA A 122 3.10 0.58 4.80
CA ALA A 122 3.69 1.08 3.56
C ALA A 122 4.89 0.24 3.09
N ALA A 123 5.79 -0.15 4.00
CA ALA A 123 6.93 -1.02 3.70
C ALA A 123 6.47 -2.38 3.15
N ARG A 124 5.45 -2.97 3.77
CA ARG A 124 4.84 -4.23 3.29
C ARG A 124 4.18 -4.08 1.93
N ALA A 125 3.50 -2.96 1.67
CA ALA A 125 2.93 -2.66 0.36
C ALA A 125 4.02 -2.52 -0.72
N ALA A 126 5.15 -1.90 -0.39
CA ALA A 126 6.30 -1.74 -1.29
C ALA A 126 7.02 -3.06 -1.60
N ALA A 127 7.01 -4.02 -0.67
CA ALA A 127 7.80 -5.24 -0.80
C ALA A 127 7.46 -6.06 -2.06
N THR A 128 6.17 -6.18 -2.42
CA THR A 128 5.78 -6.94 -3.62
C THR A 128 6.26 -6.31 -4.93
N PRO A 129 5.96 -5.04 -5.24
CA PRO A 129 6.44 -4.44 -6.48
C PRO A 129 7.97 -4.39 -6.53
N LEU A 130 8.65 -4.05 -5.43
CA LEU A 130 10.12 -4.02 -5.38
C LEU A 130 10.74 -5.40 -5.67
N ARG A 131 10.18 -6.49 -5.14
CA ARG A 131 10.64 -7.85 -5.49
C ARG A 131 10.44 -8.15 -6.98
N ARG A 132 9.27 -7.82 -7.52
CA ARG A 132 8.94 -8.08 -8.93
C ARG A 132 9.83 -7.30 -9.90
N THR A 133 10.41 -6.19 -9.46
CA THR A 133 11.35 -5.38 -10.25
C THR A 133 12.82 -5.61 -9.86
N GLY A 134 13.15 -6.68 -9.14
CA GLY A 134 14.54 -7.03 -8.79
C GLY A 134 15.19 -6.10 -7.75
N ARG A 135 14.41 -5.38 -6.95
CA ARG A 135 14.85 -4.44 -5.91
C ARG A 135 14.60 -4.98 -4.50
N ALA A 136 14.86 -6.27 -4.29
CA ALA A 136 14.62 -6.94 -3.01
C ALA A 136 15.39 -6.29 -1.85
N ASP A 137 16.64 -5.86 -2.06
CA ASP A 137 17.44 -5.18 -1.03
C ASP A 137 16.77 -3.91 -0.51
N ARG A 138 16.17 -3.12 -1.42
CA ARG A 138 15.43 -1.92 -1.03
C ARG A 138 14.17 -2.28 -0.25
N ALA A 139 13.50 -3.38 -0.59
CA ALA A 139 12.35 -3.86 0.17
C ALA A 139 12.77 -4.29 1.59
N LEU A 140 13.88 -5.02 1.72
CA LEU A 140 14.43 -5.42 3.02
C LEU A 140 14.79 -4.21 3.88
N GLN A 141 15.51 -3.24 3.33
CA GLN A 141 15.86 -2.00 4.04
C GLN A 141 14.62 -1.26 4.55
N MET A 142 13.55 -1.17 3.76
CA MET A 142 12.31 -0.53 4.19
C MET A 142 11.57 -1.32 5.27
N LEU A 143 11.66 -2.65 5.25
CA LEU A 143 11.06 -3.52 6.26
C LEU A 143 11.84 -3.46 7.57
N GLU A 144 13.17 -3.39 7.50
CA GLU A 144 14.06 -3.17 8.66
C GLU A 144 13.81 -1.80 9.31
N GLU A 145 13.79 -0.71 8.52
CA GLU A 145 13.40 0.63 9.00
C GLU A 145 12.06 0.61 9.74
N ALA A 146 11.06 -0.08 9.18
CA ALA A 146 9.75 -0.19 9.81
C ALA A 146 9.74 -1.08 11.06
N HIS A 147 10.58 -2.11 11.10
CA HIS A 147 10.73 -2.99 12.26
C HIS A 147 11.33 -2.23 13.44
N ASP A 148 12.42 -1.49 13.21
CA ASP A 148 13.11 -0.72 14.24
C ASP A 148 12.19 0.35 14.86
N GLU A 149 11.39 1.03 14.03
CA GLU A 149 10.41 2.02 14.48
C GLU A 149 9.26 1.39 15.30
N LEU A 150 8.92 0.12 15.06
CA LEU A 150 7.93 -0.60 15.86
C LEU A 150 8.51 -1.10 17.18
N ASP A 151 9.79 -1.51 17.18
CA ASP A 151 10.48 -2.07 18.35
C ASP A 151 10.94 -1.00 19.35
N ALA A 152 10.92 0.27 18.95
CA ALA A 152 11.22 1.40 19.83
C ALA A 152 10.24 1.58 21.01
N ASP A 153 9.05 0.96 20.97
CA ASP A 153 8.07 0.99 22.06
C ASP A 153 8.35 -0.13 23.09
N PRO A 154 8.74 0.21 24.35
CA PRO A 154 9.04 -0.79 25.37
C PRO A 154 7.80 -1.56 25.87
N ARG A 155 6.58 -1.13 25.51
CA ARG A 155 5.32 -1.79 25.88
C ARG A 155 4.38 -1.85 24.66
N PRO A 156 4.72 -2.68 23.66
CA PRO A 156 4.00 -2.68 22.39
C PRO A 156 2.55 -3.12 22.58
N SER A 157 1.63 -2.37 21.96
CA SER A 157 0.22 -2.78 21.85
C SER A 157 0.07 -4.04 20.98
N GLU A 158 -1.07 -4.73 21.09
CA GLU A 158 -1.40 -5.89 20.24
C GLU A 158 -1.25 -5.58 18.73
N GLY A 159 -1.66 -4.39 18.30
CA GLY A 159 -1.52 -3.96 16.90
C GLY A 159 -0.07 -3.74 16.47
N VAL A 160 0.81 -3.35 17.40
CA VAL A 160 2.26 -3.25 17.14
C VAL A 160 2.86 -4.64 17.02
N LEU A 161 2.51 -5.57 17.91
CA LEU A 161 2.97 -6.96 17.84
C LEU A 161 2.55 -7.67 16.53
N ASP A 162 1.30 -7.49 16.09
CA ASP A 162 0.85 -7.98 14.78
C ASP A 162 1.68 -7.39 13.64
N ALA A 163 1.91 -6.07 13.65
CA ALA A 163 2.69 -5.40 12.64
C ALA A 163 4.14 -5.89 12.59
N VAL A 164 4.79 -6.08 13.74
CA VAL A 164 6.16 -6.64 13.84
C VAL A 164 6.22 -8.02 13.20
N GLY A 165 5.35 -8.94 13.61
CA GLY A 165 5.33 -10.31 13.06
C GLY A 165 5.08 -10.32 11.56
N MET A 166 4.20 -9.44 11.09
CA MET A 166 3.88 -9.28 9.68
C MET A 166 5.03 -8.68 8.85
N VAL A 167 5.76 -7.70 9.38
CA VAL A 167 6.97 -7.15 8.75
C VAL A 167 8.04 -8.22 8.66
N ALA A 168 8.30 -8.93 9.76
CA ALA A 168 9.29 -10.01 9.82
C ALA A 168 8.98 -11.13 8.80
N LEU A 169 7.72 -11.58 8.73
CA LEU A 169 7.29 -12.57 7.73
C LEU A 169 7.51 -12.06 6.29
N THR A 170 7.18 -10.79 6.04
CA THR A 170 7.36 -10.18 4.73
C THR A 170 8.85 -10.06 4.37
N ALA A 171 9.71 -9.76 5.34
CA ALA A 171 11.16 -9.67 5.17
C ALA A 171 11.76 -11.05 4.87
N ALA A 172 11.43 -12.07 5.68
CA ALA A 172 11.89 -13.44 5.47
C ALA A 172 11.51 -13.97 4.08
N TYR A 173 10.24 -13.78 3.67
CA TYR A 173 9.79 -14.15 2.32
C TYR A 173 10.53 -13.37 1.22
N THR A 174 10.85 -12.10 1.47
CA THR A 174 11.61 -11.27 0.52
C THR A 174 13.04 -11.76 0.36
N ALA A 175 13.73 -12.03 1.46
CA ALA A 175 15.08 -12.59 1.46
C ALA A 175 15.14 -13.95 0.77
N ALA A 176 14.19 -14.85 1.08
CA ALA A 176 14.10 -16.16 0.45
C ALA A 176 13.93 -16.08 -1.08
N GLN A 177 13.06 -15.20 -1.58
CA GLN A 177 12.90 -15.00 -3.02
C GLN A 177 14.14 -14.37 -3.69
N ALA A 178 14.88 -13.53 -2.95
CA ALA A 178 16.13 -12.95 -3.42
C ALA A 178 17.34 -13.91 -3.28
N ARG A 179 17.15 -15.09 -2.67
CA ARG A 179 18.22 -16.03 -2.27
C ARG A 179 19.26 -15.40 -1.34
N ILE A 180 18.85 -14.44 -0.53
CA ILE A 180 19.70 -13.83 0.50
C ILE A 180 19.60 -14.73 1.75
N PRO A 181 20.72 -15.23 2.30
CA PRO A 181 20.70 -15.97 3.55
C PRO A 181 20.19 -15.08 4.69
N SER A 182 19.39 -15.63 5.60
CA SER A 182 18.96 -14.88 6.79
C SER A 182 20.15 -14.64 7.70
N ALA A 183 20.29 -13.44 8.27
CA ALA A 183 21.34 -13.08 9.24
C ALA A 183 21.24 -13.81 10.61
N ALA A 184 20.55 -14.95 10.66
CA ALA A 184 20.47 -15.84 11.80
C ALA A 184 21.53 -16.94 11.66
N GLU A 185 22.81 -16.55 11.73
CA GLU A 185 23.98 -17.41 12.00
C GLU A 185 24.94 -16.62 12.90
#